data_AF-A0A1G8TEA0-F1
#
_entry.id   AF-A0A1G8TEA0-F1
#
_cell.length_a   1.000
_cell.length_b   1.000
_cell.length_c   1.000
_cell.angle_alpha   90.00
_cell.angle_beta   90.00
_cell.angle_gamma   90.00
#
_symmetry.space_group_name_H-M   'P 1'
#
loop_
_entity.id
_entity.type
_entity.pdbx_description
1 polymer ?
#
loop_
_entity_poly.entity_id
_entity_poly.type
_entity_poly.pdbx_seq_one_letter_code
_entity_poly.pdbx_strand_id
1 'polypeptide(L)'
;MSAPSNFPFLEDDSEVWFRDVIENHLEEARQRALSLTEDAREDDRGCLVTDTEKPRKVRFRGRQVDAYRFIYCVLNQAIASRDHVIRHRCHNRLCINPDHLEIGSQADNKRDDWANWAYGVDPDLL
;
A
#
# COMPACT_ATOMS: atom_id res chain seq x y z
N MET A 1 -39.62 -5.56 -15.86
CA MET A 1 -38.34 -6.24 -16.20
C MET A 1 -37.23 -5.31 -15.75
N SER A 2 -36.80 -5.44 -14.50
CA SER A 2 -35.77 -4.59 -13.90
C SER A 2 -34.40 -5.05 -14.40
N ALA A 3 -33.68 -4.17 -15.10
CA ALA A 3 -32.30 -4.42 -15.49
C ALA A 3 -31.44 -4.60 -14.23
N PRO A 4 -30.52 -5.57 -14.18
CA PRO A 4 -29.55 -5.61 -13.10
C PRO A 4 -28.68 -4.36 -13.17
N SER A 5 -28.64 -3.61 -12.07
CA SER A 5 -27.80 -2.45 -11.84
C SER A 5 -26.34 -2.90 -11.89
N ASN A 6 -25.76 -2.93 -13.09
CA ASN A 6 -24.33 -3.13 -13.31
C ASN A 6 -23.61 -1.85 -12.86
N PHE A 7 -23.39 -1.72 -11.56
CA PHE A 7 -22.43 -0.76 -11.03
C PHE A 7 -21.04 -1.35 -11.26
N PRO A 8 -20.21 -0.82 -12.17
CA PRO A 8 -18.81 -1.17 -12.19
C PRO A 8 -18.23 -0.65 -10.87
N PHE A 9 -17.90 -1.55 -9.95
CA PHE A 9 -16.96 -1.24 -8.89
C PHE A 9 -15.66 -0.83 -9.58
N LEU A 10 -15.44 0.48 -9.69
CA LEU A 10 -14.21 1.02 -10.26
C LEU A 10 -13.12 0.71 -9.24
N GLU A 11 -12.48 -0.46 -9.37
CA GLU A 11 -11.26 -0.73 -8.63
C GLU A 11 -10.28 0.39 -8.96
N ASP A 12 -9.83 1.11 -7.94
CA ASP A 12 -8.89 2.20 -8.14
C ASP A 12 -7.57 1.62 -8.67
N ASP A 13 -6.96 2.25 -9.68
CA ASP A 13 -5.72 1.73 -10.29
C ASP A 13 -4.64 1.43 -9.25
N SER A 14 -4.65 2.11 -8.09
CA SER A 14 -3.71 1.86 -6.98
C SER A 14 -4.00 0.56 -6.24
N GLU A 15 -5.27 0.20 -6.04
CA GLU A 15 -5.63 -1.07 -5.42
C GLU A 15 -5.21 -2.23 -6.30
N VAL A 16 -5.52 -2.15 -7.60
CA VAL A 16 -5.13 -3.18 -8.58
C VAL A 16 -3.62 -3.36 -8.60
N TRP A 17 -2.88 -2.25 -8.62
CA TRP A 17 -1.42 -2.30 -8.65
C TRP A 17 -0.82 -2.83 -7.35
N PHE A 18 -1.28 -2.37 -6.17
CA PHE A 18 -0.77 -2.90 -4.90
C PHE A 18 -1.15 -4.37 -4.71
N ARG A 19 -2.33 -4.80 -5.19
CA ARG A 19 -2.73 -6.21 -5.19
C ARG A 19 -1.75 -7.04 -6.03
N ASP A 20 -1.48 -6.66 -7.27
CA ASP A 20 -0.49 -7.36 -8.12
C ASP A 20 0.90 -7.41 -7.46
N VAL A 21 1.34 -6.31 -6.86
CA VAL A 21 2.62 -6.25 -6.14
C VAL A 21 2.64 -7.23 -4.97
N ILE A 22 1.57 -7.33 -4.19
CA ILE A 22 1.48 -8.19 -3.01
C ILE A 22 1.28 -9.67 -3.39
N GLU A 23 0.51 -9.96 -4.43
CA GLU A 23 0.21 -11.34 -4.83
C GLU A 23 1.33 -11.97 -5.65
N ASN A 24 1.92 -11.20 -6.58
CA ASN A 24 2.85 -11.75 -7.58
C ASN A 24 4.32 -11.34 -7.31
N HIS A 25 4.57 -10.27 -6.56
CA HIS A 25 5.89 -9.64 -6.45
C HIS A 25 6.29 -9.25 -5.03
N LEU A 26 5.70 -9.88 -4.00
CA LEU A 26 5.87 -9.45 -2.62
C LEU A 26 7.32 -9.45 -2.17
N GLU A 27 8.06 -10.51 -2.50
CA GLU A 27 9.46 -10.66 -2.07
C GLU A 27 10.35 -9.58 -2.70
N GLU A 28 10.22 -9.36 -4.01
CA GLU A 28 10.94 -8.29 -4.71
C GLU A 28 10.58 -6.91 -4.14
N ALA A 29 9.29 -6.69 -3.85
CA ALA A 29 8.81 -5.45 -3.26
C ALA A 29 9.36 -5.24 -1.85
N ARG A 30 9.42 -6.29 -1.02
CA ARG A 30 9.98 -6.26 0.34
C ARG A 30 11.46 -5.95 0.32
N GLN A 31 12.23 -6.63 -0.53
CA GLN A 31 13.65 -6.34 -0.72
C GLN A 31 13.85 -4.88 -1.13
N ARG A 32 12.98 -4.36 -2.01
CA ARG A 32 13.04 -2.95 -2.39
C ARG A 32 12.71 -2.01 -1.22
N ALA A 33 11.70 -2.34 -0.42
CA ALA A 33 11.32 -1.56 0.77
C ALA A 33 12.46 -1.54 1.81
N LEU A 34 13.08 -2.69 2.07
CA LEU A 34 14.21 -2.82 3.00
C LEU A 34 15.44 -2.05 2.52
N SER A 35 15.80 -2.19 1.24
CA SER A 35 16.89 -1.41 0.64
C SER A 35 16.67 0.10 0.80
N LEU A 36 15.43 0.59 0.67
CA LEU A 36 15.12 2.01 0.88
C LEU A 36 15.37 2.46 2.32
N THR A 37 15.02 1.61 3.30
CA THR A 37 15.24 1.89 4.73
C THR A 37 16.72 1.81 5.11
N GLU A 38 17.47 0.88 4.52
CA GLU A 38 18.92 0.74 4.74
C GLU A 38 19.72 1.91 4.13
N ASP A 39 19.27 2.42 2.98
CA ASP A 39 19.87 3.61 2.34
C ASP A 39 19.60 4.92 3.12
N ALA A 40 18.66 4.92 4.07
CA ALA A 40 18.26 6.13 4.79
C ALA A 40 19.12 6.36 6.04
N ARG A 41 19.28 7.63 6.40
CA ARG A 41 19.94 7.99 7.67
C ARG A 41 18.92 8.08 8.78
N GLU A 42 19.27 7.54 9.95
CA GLU A 42 18.49 7.72 11.16
C GLU A 42 18.83 9.07 11.81
N ASP A 43 17.80 9.80 12.27
CA ASP A 43 17.97 11.01 13.08
C ASP A 43 17.80 10.73 14.59
N ASP A 44 18.06 11.74 15.42
CA ASP A 44 17.96 11.65 16.89
C ASP A 44 16.56 11.23 17.40
N ARG A 45 15.52 11.33 16.55
CA ARG A 45 14.14 10.94 16.85
C ARG A 45 13.79 9.55 16.30
N GLY A 46 14.76 8.81 15.77
CA GLY A 46 14.55 7.51 15.12
C GLY A 46 13.84 7.60 13.76
N CYS A 47 13.76 8.78 13.15
CA CYS A 47 13.20 8.90 11.79
C CYS A 47 14.25 8.48 10.76
N LEU A 48 13.86 7.60 9.85
CA LEU A 48 14.65 7.29 8.66
C LEU A 48 14.37 8.36 7.62
N VAL A 49 15.33 9.25 7.40
CA VAL A 49 15.21 10.36 6.44
C VAL A 49 16.20 10.20 5.29
N THR A 50 15.84 10.74 4.15
CA THR A 50 16.76 10.95 3.03
C THR A 50 17.05 12.42 2.86
N ASP A 51 18.21 12.78 2.29
CA ASP A 51 18.64 14.18 2.09
C ASP A 51 17.91 14.89 0.95
N THR A 52 16.60 14.69 0.88
CA THR A 52 15.69 15.22 -0.13
C THR A 52 14.76 16.25 0.49
N GLU A 53 14.56 17.39 -0.17
CA GLU A 53 13.62 18.44 0.31
C GLU A 53 12.15 18.02 0.26
N LYS A 54 11.82 16.99 -0.53
CA LYS A 54 10.47 16.44 -0.71
C LYS A 54 10.45 14.96 -0.34
N PRO A 55 9.28 14.37 -0.05
CA PRO A 55 9.18 12.94 0.20
C PRO A 55 9.82 12.12 -0.92
N ARG A 56 10.68 11.17 -0.55
CA ARG A 56 11.34 10.28 -1.50
C ARG A 56 10.29 9.52 -2.30
N LYS A 57 10.47 9.47 -3.62
CA LYS A 57 9.65 8.67 -4.53
C LYS A 57 10.39 7.38 -4.87
N VAL A 58 9.66 6.30 -5.05
CA VAL A 58 10.16 5.02 -5.56
C VAL A 58 9.41 4.67 -6.84
N ARG A 59 10.14 4.16 -7.83
CA ARG A 59 9.57 3.54 -9.02
C ARG A 59 9.66 2.03 -8.86
N PHE A 60 8.53 1.36 -8.93
CA PHE A 60 8.43 -0.10 -8.86
C PHE A 60 7.44 -0.57 -9.93
N ARG A 61 7.79 -1.62 -10.69
CA ARG A 61 6.95 -2.21 -11.75
C ARG A 61 6.19 -1.18 -12.61
N GLY A 62 6.92 -0.18 -13.12
CA GLY A 62 6.37 0.84 -14.00
C GLY A 62 5.62 2.00 -13.33
N ARG A 63 5.32 1.92 -12.02
CA ARG A 63 4.60 2.97 -11.28
C ARG A 63 5.50 3.71 -10.30
N GLN A 64 5.29 5.02 -10.18
CA GLN A 64 5.95 5.86 -9.20
C GLN A 64 5.01 6.15 -8.02
N VAL A 65 5.47 5.88 -6.80
CA VAL A 65 4.73 6.10 -5.56
C VAL A 65 5.63 6.75 -4.51
N ASP A 66 5.05 7.31 -3.46
CA ASP A 66 5.81 7.76 -2.29
C ASP A 66 6.49 6.57 -1.59
N ALA A 67 7.74 6.75 -1.18
CA ALA A 67 8.53 5.71 -0.51
C ALA A 67 7.87 5.28 0.80
N TYR A 68 7.43 6.23 1.64
CA TYR A 68 6.72 5.93 2.88
C TYR A 68 5.44 5.11 2.61
N ARG A 69 4.68 5.47 1.58
CA ARG A 69 3.46 4.73 1.20
C ARG A 69 3.79 3.32 0.74
N PHE A 70 4.81 3.17 -0.12
CA PHE A 70 5.24 1.88 -0.64
C PHE A 70 5.70 0.96 0.50
N ILE A 71 6.59 1.45 1.37
CA ILE A 71 7.13 0.71 2.51
C ILE A 71 5.98 0.24 3.41
N TYR A 72 5.06 1.14 3.78
CA TYR A 72 3.91 0.76 4.60
C TYR A 72 3.06 -0.32 3.94
N CYS A 73 2.66 -0.14 2.67
CA CYS A 73 1.77 -1.08 1.99
C CYS A 73 2.41 -2.45 1.79
N VAL A 74 3.70 -2.50 1.47
CA VAL A 74 4.42 -3.75 1.21
C VAL A 74 4.70 -4.53 2.49
N LEU A 75 5.20 -3.84 3.54
CA LEU A 75 5.55 -4.51 4.80
C LEU A 75 4.31 -4.98 5.56
N ASN A 76 3.23 -4.19 5.52
CA ASN A 76 1.95 -4.56 6.15
C ASN A 76 1.03 -5.37 5.22
N GLN A 77 1.44 -5.63 3.97
CA GLN A 77 0.60 -6.27 2.94
C GLN A 77 -0.77 -5.60 2.78
N ALA A 78 -0.79 -4.27 2.91
CA ALA A 78 -2.00 -3.46 2.85
C ALA A 78 -2.27 -3.00 1.41
N ILE A 79 -3.44 -3.37 0.89
CA ILE A 79 -3.92 -2.89 -0.42
C ILE A 79 -4.56 -1.51 -0.22
N ALA A 80 -3.77 -0.45 -0.39
CA ALA A 80 -4.25 0.91 -0.19
C ALA A 80 -4.75 1.55 -1.49
N SER A 81 -6.04 1.94 -1.51
CA SER A 81 -6.64 2.75 -2.59
C SER A 81 -6.14 4.20 -2.59
N ARG A 82 -6.41 4.96 -3.66
CA ARG A 82 -6.12 6.41 -3.74
C ARG A 82 -6.61 7.19 -2.52
N ASP A 83 -7.76 6.82 -1.95
CA ASP A 83 -8.36 7.51 -0.81
C ASP A 83 -7.70 7.21 0.54
N HIS A 84 -6.95 6.11 0.64
CA HIS A 84 -6.18 5.82 1.84
C HIS A 84 -4.99 6.75 1.95
N VAL A 85 -4.82 7.39 3.11
CA VAL A 85 -3.71 8.31 3.36
C VAL A 85 -2.79 7.71 4.40
N ILE A 86 -1.51 7.51 4.07
CA ILE A 86 -0.51 7.10 5.07
C ILE A 86 -0.07 8.35 5.83
N ARG A 87 -0.23 8.32 7.15
CA ARG A 87 0.07 9.40 8.07
C ARG A 87 1.36 9.10 8.84
N HIS A 88 2.11 10.15 9.12
CA HIS A 88 3.31 10.09 9.95
C HIS A 88 2.96 10.40 11.40
N ARG A 89 3.29 9.49 12.32
CA ARG A 89 3.17 9.73 13.78
C ARG A 89 4.29 10.64 14.31
N CYS A 90 5.42 10.70 13.60
CA CYS A 90 6.59 11.51 13.96
C CYS A 90 6.50 13.00 13.55
N HIS A 91 5.42 13.41 12.86
CA HIS A 91 5.26 14.74 12.25
C HIS A 91 6.38 15.13 11.24
N ASN A 92 7.20 14.17 10.80
CA ASN A 92 8.24 14.37 9.81
C ASN A 92 7.80 13.79 8.45
N ARG A 93 7.50 14.65 7.48
CA ARG A 93 7.01 14.25 6.15
C ARG A 93 8.05 13.51 5.29
N LEU A 94 9.33 13.61 5.64
CA LEU A 94 10.44 12.95 4.94
C LEU A 94 10.75 11.58 5.52
N CYS A 95 10.17 11.24 6.67
CA CYS A 95 10.39 9.97 7.34
C CYS A 95 9.80 8.82 6.51
N ILE A 96 10.60 7.78 6.32
CA ILE A 96 10.22 6.52 5.68
C ILE A 96 10.26 5.32 6.65
N ASN A 97 10.47 5.57 7.95
CA ASN A 97 10.51 4.52 8.97
C ASN A 97 9.12 3.84 9.08
N PRO A 98 8.98 2.53 8.82
CA PRO A 98 7.70 1.84 8.89
C PRO A 98 7.01 1.97 10.26
N ASP A 99 7.74 1.95 11.37
CA ASP A 99 7.18 2.09 12.72
C ASP A 99 6.55 3.48 12.97
N HIS A 100 6.94 4.48 12.18
CA HIS A 100 6.42 5.84 12.26
C HIS A 100 5.25 6.10 11.31
N LEU A 101 4.83 5.09 10.54
CA LEU A 101 3.77 5.19 9.55
C LEU A 101 2.50 4.48 10.01
N GLU A 102 1.37 5.10 9.74
CA GLU A 102 0.06 4.54 10.04
C GLU A 102 -0.90 4.83 8.89
N ILE A 103 -1.78 3.87 8.57
CA ILE A 103 -2.85 4.14 7.62
C ILE A 103 -3.94 4.99 8.29
N GLY A 104 -4.14 6.19 7.77
CA GLY A 104 -5.26 7.04 8.09
C GLY A 104 -6.44 6.76 7.18
N SER A 105 -7.62 6.76 7.76
CA SER A 105 -8.90 6.69 7.04
C SER A 105 -9.65 8.01 7.20
N GLN A 106 -10.28 8.52 6.15
CA GLN A 106 -11.50 9.31 6.33
C GLN A 106 -12.66 8.33 6.60
N ALA A 107 -12.64 7.75 7.81
CA ALA A 107 -13.57 6.78 8.40
C ALA A 107 -14.03 5.59 7.51
N ASP A 108 -13.55 4.37 7.80
CA ASP A 108 -14.15 3.08 7.39
C ASP A 108 -14.56 2.87 5.90
N ASN A 109 -14.03 3.64 4.96
CA ASN A 109 -14.65 3.77 3.65
C ASN A 109 -14.42 2.55 2.74
N LYS A 110 -15.37 1.61 2.84
CA LYS A 110 -15.78 0.62 1.83
C LYS A 110 -14.74 -0.44 1.49
N ARG A 111 -14.78 -1.57 2.20
CA ARG A 111 -14.54 -2.94 1.67
C ARG A 111 -14.65 -3.97 2.82
N ASP A 112 -15.81 -4.02 3.46
CA ASP A 112 -16.80 -5.11 3.30
C ASP A 112 -17.17 -5.54 1.86
N ASP A 113 -16.24 -5.52 0.90
CA ASP A 113 -16.52 -5.90 -0.50
C ASP A 113 -15.33 -6.71 -1.01
N TRP A 114 -15.27 -7.97 -0.56
CA TRP A 114 -14.69 -9.14 -1.28
C TRP A 114 -14.67 -10.42 -0.43
N ALA A 115 -15.13 -10.41 0.82
CA ALA A 115 -15.43 -11.65 1.56
C ALA A 115 -16.64 -12.42 1.00
N ASN A 116 -17.27 -11.93 -0.08
CA ASN A 116 -18.20 -12.69 -0.90
C ASN A 116 -17.57 -13.28 -2.19
N TRP A 117 -16.25 -13.18 -2.40
CA TRP A 117 -15.58 -13.69 -3.61
C TRP A 117 -14.49 -14.75 -3.36
N ALA A 118 -13.99 -14.94 -2.13
CA ALA A 118 -12.87 -15.86 -1.87
C ALA A 118 -13.25 -17.25 -1.31
N TYR A 119 -14.47 -17.75 -1.55
CA TYR A 119 -14.79 -19.18 -1.49
C TYR A 119 -15.15 -19.75 -2.87
N GLY A 120 -14.45 -19.29 -3.90
CA GLY A 120 -14.33 -19.97 -5.19
C GLY A 120 -13.31 -21.12 -5.12
N VAL A 121 -13.48 -22.06 -4.19
CA VAL A 121 -12.90 -23.41 -4.29
C VAL A 121 -14.02 -24.35 -4.69
N ASP A 122 -14.18 -24.55 -6.00
CA ASP A 122 -14.81 -25.76 -6.50
C ASP A 122 -13.70 -26.78 -6.77
N PRO A 123 -13.64 -27.85 -5.98
CA PRO A 123 -13.29 -29.13 -6.53
C PRO A 123 -14.51 -30.01 -6.35
N ASP A 124 -15.14 -30.38 -7.45
CA ASP A 124 -15.56 -31.75 -7.80
C ASP A 124 -15.04 -32.82 -6.81
N LEU A 125 -15.64 -32.85 -5.62
CA LEU A 125 -15.46 -33.88 -4.61
C LEU A 125 -16.82 -34.56 -4.47
N LEU A 126 -17.04 -35.46 -5.42
CA LEU A 126 -17.92 -36.63 -5.38
C LEU A 126 -18.32 -37.09 -3.97
#